data_AF-A0AAI8YS66-F1
#
_entry.id   AF-A0AAI8YS66-F1
#
_cell.length_a   1.000
_cell.length_b   1.000
_cell.length_c   1.000
_cell.angle_alpha   90.00
_cell.angle_beta   90.00
_cell.angle_gamma   90.00
#
_symmetry.space_group_name_H-M   'P 1'
#
loop_
_entity.id
_entity.type
_entity.pdbx_description
1 polymer ?
#
loop_
_entity_poly.entity_id
_entity_poly.type
_entity_poly.pdbx_seq_one_letter_code
_entity_poly.pdbx_strand_id
1 'polypeptide(L)'
;MADPEKVPVAPAVQFKGSCACERITYHCTDTPKADETGICHCVTCRKLSGGPYQAFTGVSAKSVTLFDQKEQLRYAGFPKDDIGGIMYLRFSQIGERSFCVSCYSPLAMRYKHRPDVVDLTLSSIDEDSIVGEDGKRSLRVSFHIFTSQKVSWIDIEKDGVPEGRRHERFSKTFEEKLSAWESKQQ
;
A
#
# COMPACT_ATOMS: atom_id res chain seq x y z
N MET A 1 17.31 43.99 -9.27
CA MET A 1 17.36 42.75 -10.07
C MET A 1 16.80 41.66 -9.17
N ALA A 2 15.63 41.11 -9.50
CA ALA A 2 14.96 40.10 -8.68
C ALA A 2 15.73 38.77 -8.78
N ASP A 3 15.92 38.13 -7.63
CA ASP A 3 16.50 36.80 -7.47
C ASP A 3 15.63 35.79 -8.25
N PRO A 4 16.17 34.96 -9.17
CA PRO A 4 15.39 33.98 -9.89
C PRO A 4 14.85 32.94 -8.90
N GLU A 5 13.57 33.10 -8.58
CA GLU A 5 12.75 32.21 -7.79
C GLU A 5 12.97 30.77 -8.26
N LYS A 6 13.60 29.94 -7.42
CA LYS A 6 13.86 28.53 -7.70
C LYS A 6 12.52 27.84 -7.98
N VAL A 7 12.24 27.58 -9.25
CA VAL A 7 11.13 26.73 -9.68
C VAL A 7 11.29 25.38 -8.97
N PRO A 8 10.30 24.92 -8.16
CA PRO A 8 10.39 23.63 -7.50
C PRO A 8 10.55 22.52 -8.54
N VAL A 9 11.66 21.78 -8.49
CA VAL A 9 11.86 20.60 -9.32
C VAL A 9 10.79 19.58 -8.92
N ALA A 10 10.02 19.08 -9.90
CA ALA A 10 9.02 18.05 -9.65
C ALA A 10 9.68 16.84 -8.95
N PRO A 11 9.05 16.26 -7.92
CA PRO A 11 9.67 15.20 -7.14
C PRO A 11 9.96 13.98 -8.03
N ALA A 12 11.17 13.43 -7.92
CA ALA A 12 11.61 12.30 -8.73
C ALA A 12 10.86 11.01 -8.35
N VAL A 13 10.53 10.20 -9.36
CA VAL A 13 9.93 8.88 -9.17
C VAL A 13 10.91 7.96 -8.45
N GLN A 14 10.47 7.35 -7.35
CA GLN A 14 11.23 6.42 -6.51
C GLN A 14 11.00 4.97 -6.90
N PHE A 15 9.80 4.64 -7.38
CA PHE A 15 9.48 3.35 -7.97
C PHE A 15 8.19 3.46 -8.81
N LYS A 16 7.97 2.45 -9.62
CA LYS A 16 6.78 2.25 -10.43
C LYS A 16 6.08 0.96 -10.02
N GLY A 17 4.89 0.78 -10.55
CA GLY A 17 4.19 -0.49 -10.43
C GLY A 17 3.05 -0.63 -11.39
N SER A 18 2.51 -1.83 -11.47
CA SER A 18 1.50 -2.22 -12.41
C SER A 18 0.61 -3.35 -11.89
N CYS A 19 -0.59 -3.46 -12.46
CA CYS A 19 -1.33 -4.72 -12.40
C CYS A 19 -0.73 -5.73 -13.40
N ALA A 20 -1.03 -7.01 -13.25
CA ALA A 20 -0.45 -8.07 -14.09
C ALA A 20 -0.79 -7.97 -15.59
N CYS A 21 -1.87 -7.28 -15.97
CA CYS A 21 -2.19 -7.03 -17.38
C CYS A 21 -1.76 -5.64 -17.88
N GLU A 22 -1.03 -4.89 -17.06
CA GLU A 22 -0.47 -3.56 -17.35
C GLU A 22 -1.50 -2.47 -17.70
N ARG A 23 -2.81 -2.78 -17.63
CA ARG A 23 -3.86 -1.76 -17.80
C ARG A 23 -3.71 -0.63 -16.80
N ILE A 24 -3.46 -0.97 -15.54
CA ILE A 24 -3.21 -0.01 -14.48
C ILE A 24 -1.72 0.03 -14.21
N THR A 25 -1.12 1.21 -14.39
CA THR A 25 0.26 1.48 -13.97
C THR A 25 0.29 2.69 -13.06
N TYR A 26 1.34 2.83 -12.26
CA TYR A 26 1.52 3.99 -11.40
C TYR A 26 2.99 4.34 -11.22
N HIS A 27 3.22 5.61 -10.89
CA HIS A 27 4.50 6.12 -10.42
C HIS A 27 4.34 6.61 -8.98
N CYS A 28 5.30 6.30 -8.12
CA CYS A 28 5.38 6.83 -6.76
C CYS A 28 6.63 7.69 -6.61
N THR A 29 6.46 8.91 -6.10
CA THR A 29 7.58 9.84 -5.82
C THR A 29 8.00 9.86 -4.34
N ASP A 30 7.38 9.02 -3.52
CA ASP A 30 7.67 8.91 -2.09
C ASP A 30 8.58 7.71 -1.83
N THR A 31 9.48 7.85 -0.86
CA THR A 31 10.27 6.73 -0.35
C THR A 31 9.57 6.28 0.93
N PRO A 32 9.00 5.06 0.99
CA PRO A 32 8.29 4.61 2.17
C PRO A 32 9.17 4.71 3.42
N LYS A 33 8.55 4.94 4.57
CA LYS A 33 9.28 4.80 5.84
C LYS A 33 9.53 3.32 6.09
N ALA A 34 10.68 3.01 6.67
CA ALA A 34 11.06 1.63 6.95
C ALA A 34 10.05 0.87 7.83
N ASP A 35 9.26 1.58 8.65
CA ASP A 35 8.24 1.01 9.54
C ASP A 35 6.82 0.94 8.95
N GLU A 36 6.62 1.33 7.68
CA GLU A 36 5.31 1.28 6.99
C GLU A 36 5.17 0.06 6.06
N THR A 37 6.24 -0.72 5.84
CA THR A 37 6.18 -1.95 5.06
C THR A 37 5.91 -3.15 5.95
N GLY A 38 4.77 -3.83 5.74
CA GLY A 38 4.37 -4.94 6.59
C GLY A 38 3.46 -5.97 5.91
N ILE A 39 3.31 -7.09 6.60
CA ILE A 39 2.51 -8.23 6.13
C ILE A 39 1.21 -8.34 6.95
N CYS A 40 0.09 -8.48 6.24
CA CYS A 40 -1.21 -8.76 6.85
C CYS A 40 -1.63 -10.21 6.63
N HIS A 41 -1.84 -10.92 7.73
CA HIS A 41 -2.22 -12.34 7.76
C HIS A 41 -3.73 -12.59 7.89
N CYS A 42 -4.55 -11.53 7.90
CA CYS A 42 -5.98 -11.71 8.10
C CYS A 42 -6.59 -12.57 6.98
N VAL A 43 -7.64 -13.33 7.31
CA VAL A 43 -8.30 -14.26 6.38
C VAL A 43 -8.66 -13.59 5.05
N THR A 44 -9.15 -12.35 5.09
CA THR A 44 -9.48 -11.56 3.89
C THR A 44 -8.25 -11.31 3.03
N CYS A 45 -7.14 -10.84 3.60
CA CYS A 45 -5.92 -10.56 2.85
C CYS A 45 -5.32 -11.82 2.24
N ARG A 46 -5.33 -12.95 2.96
CA ARG A 46 -4.89 -14.25 2.42
C ARG A 46 -5.72 -14.73 1.24
N LYS A 47 -7.05 -14.68 1.39
CA LYS A 47 -7.97 -15.14 0.34
C LYS A 47 -7.91 -14.26 -0.91
N LEU A 48 -7.75 -12.95 -0.75
CA LEU A 48 -7.66 -12.01 -1.87
C LEU A 48 -6.31 -12.06 -2.59
N SER A 49 -5.21 -12.32 -1.89
CA SER A 49 -3.90 -12.45 -2.54
C SER A 49 -3.68 -13.81 -3.21
N GLY A 50 -4.45 -14.83 -2.85
CA GLY A 50 -4.18 -16.22 -3.22
C GLY A 50 -2.93 -16.80 -2.54
N GLY A 51 -2.32 -16.05 -1.62
CA GLY A 51 -1.08 -16.39 -0.94
C GLY A 51 -1.24 -16.59 0.58
N PRO A 52 -0.13 -16.84 1.29
CA PRO A 52 -0.14 -17.01 2.75
C PRO A 52 -0.51 -15.72 3.49
N TYR A 53 -0.41 -14.57 2.83
CA TYR A 53 -0.67 -13.22 3.33
C TYR A 53 -0.74 -12.22 2.18
N GLN A 54 -1.00 -10.95 2.48
CA GLN A 54 -0.76 -9.83 1.56
C GLN A 54 0.24 -8.87 2.20
N ALA A 55 1.22 -8.42 1.42
CA ALA A 55 2.25 -7.50 1.86
C ALA A 55 1.97 -6.11 1.30
N PHE A 56 2.15 -5.08 2.14
CA PHE A 56 1.84 -3.71 1.80
C PHE A 56 2.98 -2.77 2.20
N THR A 57 3.04 -1.61 1.56
CA THR A 57 3.86 -0.48 1.99
C THR A 57 3.05 0.81 1.96
N GLY A 58 3.05 1.53 3.07
CA GLY A 58 2.36 2.80 3.22
C GLY A 58 3.13 3.96 2.57
N VAL A 59 2.48 4.68 1.66
CA VAL A 59 3.00 5.93 1.06
C VAL A 59 1.97 7.05 1.13
N SER A 60 2.40 8.30 0.95
CA SER A 60 1.49 9.41 0.75
C SER A 60 0.59 9.18 -0.46
N ALA A 61 -0.73 9.26 -0.30
CA ALA A 61 -1.67 9.11 -1.41
C ALA A 61 -1.42 10.15 -2.52
N LYS A 62 -0.85 11.31 -2.19
CA LYS A 62 -0.53 12.39 -3.15
C LYS A 62 0.77 12.16 -3.93
N SER A 63 1.64 11.26 -3.47
CA SER A 63 2.89 10.95 -4.17
C SER A 63 2.70 9.93 -5.29
N VAL A 64 1.50 9.35 -5.40
CA VAL A 64 1.16 8.38 -6.44
C VAL A 64 0.51 9.12 -7.61
N THR A 65 0.98 8.86 -8.83
CA THR A 65 0.25 9.18 -10.06
C THR A 65 -0.12 7.87 -10.73
N LEU A 66 -1.42 7.68 -11.01
CA LEU A 66 -1.94 6.45 -11.59
C LEU A 66 -2.37 6.70 -13.04
N PHE A 67 -2.22 5.67 -13.87
CA PHE A 67 -2.59 5.67 -15.28
C PHE A 67 -3.48 4.47 -15.61
N ASP A 68 -4.59 4.70 -16.30
CA ASP A 68 -5.36 3.64 -16.98
C ASP A 68 -4.97 3.66 -18.46
N GLN A 69 -4.15 2.70 -18.86
CA GLN A 69 -3.62 2.59 -20.22
C GLN A 69 -4.70 2.24 -21.25
N LYS A 70 -5.81 1.63 -20.83
CA LYS A 70 -6.90 1.29 -21.76
C LYS A 70 -7.74 2.51 -22.07
N GLU A 71 -8.10 3.28 -21.04
CA GLU A 71 -8.95 4.47 -21.19
C GLU A 71 -8.14 5.75 -21.43
N GLN A 72 -6.81 5.67 -21.43
CA GLN A 72 -5.88 6.81 -21.55
C GLN A 72 -6.11 7.89 -20.48
N LEU A 73 -6.41 7.46 -19.25
CA LEU A 73 -6.70 8.34 -18.12
C LEU A 73 -5.49 8.48 -17.19
N ARG A 74 -5.35 9.66 -16.58
CA ARG A 74 -4.32 9.98 -15.59
C ARG A 74 -4.95 10.56 -14.34
N TYR A 75 -4.57 10.03 -13.18
CA TYR A 75 -5.05 10.50 -11.88
C TYR A 75 -3.89 11.00 -11.02
N ALA A 76 -4.01 12.23 -10.53
CA ALA A 76 -3.11 12.77 -9.52
C ALA A 76 -3.58 12.29 -8.14
N GLY A 77 -2.77 11.44 -7.51
CA GLY A 77 -3.11 10.72 -6.30
C GLY A 77 -3.76 9.36 -6.57
N PHE A 78 -3.71 8.48 -5.56
CA PHE A 78 -4.43 7.21 -5.64
C PHE A 78 -5.95 7.45 -5.52
N PRO A 79 -6.79 6.93 -6.45
CA PRO A 79 -8.24 7.14 -6.41
C PRO A 79 -8.91 6.67 -5.12
N LYS A 80 -10.10 7.19 -4.83
CA LYS A 80 -10.84 6.81 -3.61
C LYS A 80 -12.05 5.91 -3.84
N ASP A 81 -12.41 5.65 -5.07
CA ASP A 81 -13.53 4.80 -5.43
C ASP A 81 -13.28 4.12 -6.78
N ASP A 82 -14.25 3.32 -7.21
CA ASP A 82 -14.29 2.72 -8.53
C ASP A 82 -14.13 3.79 -9.60
N ILE A 83 -13.09 3.66 -10.42
CA ILE A 83 -12.81 4.61 -11.50
C ILE A 83 -11.97 3.96 -12.59
N GLY A 84 -12.39 4.13 -13.85
CA GLY A 84 -11.73 3.49 -14.99
C GLY A 84 -11.54 1.98 -14.76
N GLY A 85 -10.29 1.53 -14.85
CA GLY A 85 -9.89 0.14 -14.63
C GLY A 85 -9.65 -0.26 -13.18
N ILE A 86 -10.07 0.55 -12.19
CA ILE A 86 -9.94 0.26 -10.75
C ILE A 86 -11.31 -0.03 -10.14
N MET A 87 -11.39 -1.10 -9.36
CA MET A 87 -12.52 -1.38 -8.46
C MET A 87 -12.07 -1.42 -6.99
N TYR A 88 -12.99 -1.16 -6.08
CA TYR A 88 -12.81 -1.20 -4.63
C TYR A 88 -13.72 -2.24 -3.97
N LEU A 89 -13.11 -3.15 -3.22
CA LEU A 89 -13.81 -4.11 -2.36
C LEU A 89 -13.78 -3.64 -0.89
N ARG A 90 -14.95 -3.69 -0.26
CA ARG A 90 -15.20 -3.15 1.10
C ARG A 90 -15.73 -4.26 2.01
N PHE A 91 -14.82 -4.99 2.65
CA PHE A 91 -15.15 -6.11 3.53
C PHE A 91 -15.26 -5.72 5.01
N SER A 92 -14.92 -4.47 5.36
CA SER A 92 -15.04 -3.95 6.72
C SER A 92 -15.39 -2.47 6.69
N GLN A 93 -15.80 -1.94 7.84
CA GLN A 93 -16.13 -0.52 7.96
C GLN A 93 -14.92 0.40 7.84
N ILE A 94 -13.71 -0.13 8.09
CA ILE A 94 -12.48 0.65 8.28
C ILE A 94 -11.52 0.60 7.08
N GLY A 95 -11.59 -0.44 6.25
CA GLY A 95 -10.56 -0.75 5.26
C GLY A 95 -11.12 -1.12 3.89
N GLU A 96 -10.58 -0.49 2.86
CA GLU A 96 -11.04 -0.57 1.47
C GLU A 96 -9.85 -1.01 0.60
N ARG A 97 -10.06 -1.97 -0.32
CA ARG A 97 -8.98 -2.56 -1.13
C ARG A 97 -9.25 -2.36 -2.60
N SER A 98 -8.26 -1.87 -3.35
CA SER A 98 -8.37 -1.65 -4.78
C SER A 98 -7.75 -2.77 -5.60
N PHE A 99 -8.35 -3.03 -6.77
CA PHE A 99 -7.95 -4.06 -7.71
C PHE A 99 -8.09 -3.56 -9.14
N CYS A 100 -7.32 -4.14 -10.06
CA CYS A 100 -7.58 -3.97 -11.48
C CYS A 100 -8.86 -4.72 -11.88
N VAL A 101 -9.77 -4.07 -12.60
CA VAL A 101 -11.02 -4.71 -13.05
C VAL A 101 -10.82 -5.78 -14.12
N SER A 102 -9.66 -5.79 -14.78
CA SER A 102 -9.39 -6.67 -15.93
C SER A 102 -8.67 -7.96 -15.54
N CYS A 103 -7.67 -7.89 -14.65
CA CYS A 103 -6.89 -9.05 -14.21
C CYS A 103 -7.05 -9.39 -12.73
N TYR A 104 -7.80 -8.59 -11.97
CA TYR A 104 -7.99 -8.76 -10.53
C TYR A 104 -6.70 -8.72 -9.69
N SER A 105 -5.58 -8.21 -10.23
CA SER A 105 -4.41 -7.95 -9.40
C SER A 105 -4.77 -6.96 -8.30
N PRO A 106 -4.40 -7.24 -7.04
CA PRO A 106 -4.51 -6.28 -5.95
C PRO A 106 -3.56 -5.12 -6.22
N LEU A 107 -3.99 -3.90 -5.89
CA LEU A 107 -3.21 -2.68 -6.15
C LEU A 107 -2.88 -1.94 -4.85
N ALA A 108 -3.89 -1.75 -3.99
CA ALA A 108 -3.68 -1.04 -2.74
C ALA A 108 -4.75 -1.35 -1.69
N MET A 109 -4.49 -0.90 -0.47
CA MET A 109 -5.45 -0.78 0.61
C MET A 109 -5.47 0.66 1.13
N ARG A 110 -6.62 1.09 1.64
CA ARG A 110 -6.77 2.35 2.38
C ARG A 110 -7.52 2.10 3.67
N TYR A 111 -7.08 2.74 4.74
CA TYR A 111 -7.84 2.87 5.98
C TYR A 111 -8.53 4.22 6.06
N LYS A 112 -9.82 4.24 6.42
CA LYS A 112 -10.61 5.49 6.50
C LYS A 112 -10.08 6.49 7.53
N HIS A 113 -9.45 6.01 8.61
CA HIS A 113 -8.82 6.85 9.63
C HIS A 113 -7.42 7.37 9.23
N ARG A 114 -6.85 6.92 8.08
CA ARG A 114 -5.60 7.42 7.49
C ARG A 114 -5.84 7.89 6.04
N PRO A 115 -6.68 8.92 5.81
CA PRO A 115 -7.16 9.29 4.47
C PRO A 115 -6.07 9.79 3.50
N ASP A 116 -4.91 10.17 4.03
CA ASP A 116 -3.75 10.66 3.27
C ASP A 116 -2.71 9.57 2.97
N VAL A 117 -2.91 8.35 3.49
CA VAL A 117 -2.03 7.21 3.22
C VAL A 117 -2.73 6.22 2.31
N VAL A 118 -1.97 5.67 1.36
CA VAL A 118 -2.36 4.49 0.61
C VAL A 118 -1.31 3.40 0.84
N ASP A 119 -1.79 2.22 1.19
CA ASP A 119 -0.97 1.04 1.40
C ASP A 119 -0.88 0.28 0.07
N LEU A 120 0.15 0.56 -0.75
CA LEU A 120 0.36 -0.12 -2.02
C LEU A 120 0.71 -1.59 -1.76
N THR A 121 0.19 -2.49 -2.58
CA THR A 121 0.57 -3.91 -2.47
C THR A 121 1.98 -4.09 -2.98
N LEU A 122 2.87 -4.72 -2.19
CA LEU A 122 4.24 -4.95 -2.63
C LEU A 122 4.29 -5.78 -3.92
N SER A 123 3.31 -6.67 -4.14
CA SER A 123 3.21 -7.48 -5.37
C SER A 123 2.89 -6.69 -6.64
N SER A 124 2.48 -5.43 -6.55
CA SER A 124 2.25 -4.57 -7.72
C SER A 124 3.43 -3.65 -8.02
N ILE A 125 4.49 -3.64 -7.22
CA ILE A 125 5.69 -2.82 -7.46
C ILE A 125 6.59 -3.52 -8.48
N ASP A 126 7.06 -2.78 -9.48
CA ASP A 126 7.99 -3.32 -10.47
C ASP A 126 9.40 -3.26 -9.88
N GLU A 127 9.99 -4.41 -9.54
CA GLU A 127 11.26 -4.51 -8.79
C GLU A 127 12.41 -3.74 -9.44
N ASP A 128 12.53 -3.83 -10.77
CA ASP A 128 13.58 -3.15 -11.56
C ASP A 128 13.45 -1.62 -11.58
N SER A 129 12.31 -1.08 -11.12
CA SER A 129 12.05 0.36 -11.09
C SER A 129 12.48 1.04 -9.79
N ILE A 130 12.83 0.27 -8.76
CA ILE A 130 13.13 0.79 -7.42
C ILE A 130 14.47 1.54 -7.44
N VAL A 131 14.44 2.81 -7.05
CA VAL A 131 15.62 3.68 -7.06
C VAL A 131 16.52 3.42 -5.85
N GLY A 132 17.71 2.89 -6.14
CA GLY A 132 18.81 2.78 -5.18
C GLY A 132 18.58 1.74 -4.07
N GLU A 133 19.65 1.46 -3.32
CA GLU A 133 19.60 0.47 -2.23
C GLU A 133 18.79 0.94 -1.03
N ASP A 134 18.67 2.26 -0.82
CA ASP A 134 17.75 2.82 0.18
C ASP A 134 16.28 2.57 -0.14
N GLY A 135 15.88 2.72 -1.41
CA GLY A 135 14.52 2.40 -1.86
C GLY A 135 14.19 0.91 -1.68
N LYS A 136 15.14 0.02 -1.99
CA LYS A 136 14.97 -1.41 -1.73
C LYS A 136 14.89 -1.72 -0.23
N ARG A 137 15.69 -1.04 0.59
CA ARG A 137 15.65 -1.21 2.06
C ARG A 137 14.32 -0.75 2.66
N SER A 138 13.73 0.35 2.18
CA SER A 138 12.45 0.84 2.71
C SER A 138 11.26 -0.08 2.41
N LEU A 139 11.37 -0.91 1.36
CA LEU A 139 10.38 -1.92 0.97
C LEU A 139 10.61 -3.29 1.64
N ARG A 140 11.56 -3.42 2.56
CA ARG A 140 11.71 -4.64 3.36
C ARG A 140 10.62 -4.71 4.43
N VAL A 141 10.06 -5.90 4.60
CA VAL A 141 9.04 -6.16 5.63
C VAL A 141 9.63 -5.87 7.01
N SER A 142 8.94 -5.06 7.81
CA SER A 142 9.38 -4.66 9.15
C SER A 142 8.38 -4.97 10.26
N PHE A 143 7.20 -5.51 9.91
CA PHE A 143 6.19 -5.94 10.87
C PHE A 143 5.17 -6.91 10.27
N HIS A 144 4.47 -7.63 11.14
CA HIS A 144 3.31 -8.45 10.80
C HIS A 144 2.11 -8.03 11.65
N ILE A 145 0.93 -8.03 11.03
CA ILE A 145 -0.35 -7.86 11.72
C ILE A 145 -1.26 -9.06 11.45
N PHE A 146 -2.19 -9.30 12.37
CA PHE A 146 -3.13 -10.42 12.33
C PHE A 146 -2.45 -11.81 12.36
N THR A 147 -1.31 -11.97 13.04
CA THR A 147 -0.57 -13.25 13.12
C THR A 147 -1.36 -14.39 13.77
N SER A 148 -2.43 -14.07 14.51
CA SER A 148 -3.42 -15.05 15.00
C SER A 148 -4.12 -15.81 13.87
N GLN A 149 -4.14 -15.26 12.66
CA GLN A 149 -4.79 -15.82 11.47
C GLN A 149 -3.81 -16.32 10.40
N LYS A 150 -2.50 -16.36 10.72
CA LYS A 150 -1.45 -16.87 9.82
C LYS A 150 -1.71 -18.33 9.43
N VAL A 151 -1.23 -18.70 8.25
CA VAL A 151 -1.29 -20.09 7.78
C VAL A 151 -0.31 -20.97 8.53
N SER A 152 -0.61 -22.27 8.65
CA SER A 152 0.27 -23.23 9.34
C SER A 152 1.47 -23.68 8.52
N TRP A 153 1.44 -23.49 7.18
CA TRP A 153 2.48 -23.95 6.27
C TRP A 153 3.57 -22.91 5.97
N ILE A 154 3.57 -21.76 6.67
CA ILE A 154 4.64 -20.76 6.61
C ILE A 154 5.14 -20.48 8.03
N ASP A 155 6.47 -20.51 8.17
CA ASP A 155 7.16 -20.17 9.40
C ASP A 155 7.66 -18.73 9.33
N ILE A 156 6.89 -17.80 9.92
CA ILE A 156 7.26 -16.38 9.97
C ILE A 156 8.37 -16.11 10.98
N GLU A 157 8.79 -17.06 11.81
CA GLU A 157 9.86 -16.84 12.78
C GLU A 157 11.23 -16.65 12.11
N LYS A 158 11.35 -17.12 10.86
CA LYS A 158 12.59 -17.15 10.09
C LYS A 158 12.75 -15.99 9.10
N ASP A 159 11.81 -15.05 9.05
CA ASP A 159 11.85 -13.93 8.09
C ASP A 159 12.69 -12.73 8.55
N GLY A 160 13.24 -12.78 9.76
CA GLY A 160 14.10 -11.73 10.31
C GLY A 160 13.37 -10.53 10.90
N VAL A 161 12.03 -10.54 10.95
CA VAL A 161 11.26 -9.50 11.62
C VAL A 161 11.27 -9.72 13.14
N PRO A 162 11.63 -8.72 13.98
CA PRO A 162 11.66 -8.91 15.43
C PRO A 162 10.29 -9.31 16.01
N GLU A 163 10.28 -10.16 17.04
CA GLU A 163 9.04 -10.64 17.70
C GLU A 163 8.13 -9.49 18.16
N GLY A 164 8.70 -8.41 18.72
CA GLY A 164 7.94 -7.22 19.15
C GLY A 164 7.27 -6.43 18.01
N ARG A 165 7.54 -6.80 16.75
CA ARG A 165 6.92 -6.25 15.54
C ARG A 165 5.92 -7.22 14.90
N ARG A 166 5.56 -8.30 15.60
CA ARG A 166 4.54 -9.26 15.19
C ARG A 166 3.31 -9.09 16.07
N HIS A 167 2.18 -8.74 15.48
CA HIS A 167 0.95 -8.41 16.20
C HIS A 167 -0.15 -9.42 15.86
N GLU A 168 -0.81 -9.97 16.88
CA GLU A 168 -1.95 -10.88 16.70
C GLU A 168 -3.17 -10.20 16.05
N ARG A 169 -3.23 -8.87 16.13
CA ARG A 169 -4.20 -7.97 15.50
C ARG A 169 -3.48 -6.75 14.92
N PHE A 170 -4.06 -5.56 15.02
CA PHE A 170 -3.35 -4.31 14.75
C PHE A 170 -2.37 -3.99 15.89
N SER A 171 -1.40 -3.13 15.63
CA SER A 171 -0.54 -2.61 16.70
C SER A 171 -1.35 -1.73 17.65
N LYS A 172 -0.94 -1.65 18.92
CA LYS A 172 -1.62 -0.84 19.94
C LYS A 172 -1.83 0.62 19.48
N THR A 173 -0.79 1.24 18.93
CA THR A 173 -0.84 2.63 18.42
C THR A 173 -1.83 2.79 17.26
N PHE A 174 -2.00 1.75 16.44
CA PHE A 174 -2.99 1.77 15.36
C PHE A 174 -4.41 1.63 15.92
N GLU A 175 -4.63 0.73 16.88
CA GLU A 175 -5.94 0.55 17.52
C GLU A 175 -6.39 1.82 18.27
N GLU A 176 -5.48 2.50 18.97
CA GLU A 176 -5.75 3.78 19.64
C GLU A 176 -6.21 4.86 18.65
N LYS A 177 -5.51 5.00 17.52
CA LYS A 177 -5.87 5.97 16.46
C LYS A 177 -7.20 5.62 15.79
N LEU A 178 -7.44 4.34 15.55
CA LEU A 178 -8.68 3.86 14.96
C LEU A 178 -9.86 4.16 15.89
N SER A 179 -9.72 3.82 17.17
CA SER A 179 -10.76 4.06 18.20
C SER A 179 -11.07 5.55 18.32
N ALA A 180 -10.05 6.40 18.35
CA ALA A 180 -10.21 7.86 18.39
C ALA A 180 -10.89 8.43 17.13
N TRP A 181 -10.74 7.78 15.97
CA TRP A 181 -11.46 8.15 14.76
C TRP A 181 -12.92 7.68 14.80
N GLU A 182 -13.19 6.44 15.22
CA GLU A 182 -14.53 5.87 15.34
C GLU A 182 -15.41 6.67 16.30
N SER A 183 -14.88 7.11 17.45
CA SER A 183 -15.59 7.96 18.40
C SER A 183 -16.00 9.33 17.84
N LYS A 184 -15.38 9.79 16.74
CA LYS A 184 -15.73 11.05 16.06
C LYS A 184 -16.76 10.87 14.94
N GLN A 185 -17.09 9.62 14.59
CA GLN A 185 -18.11 9.31 13.59
C GLN A 185 -19.51 9.09 14.20
N GLN A 186 -19.60 9.07 15.53
CA GLN A 186 -20.84 9.02 16.31
C GLN A 186 -21.31 10.44 16.64
#